data_AF-A0A537LF43-F1
#
_entry.id   AF-A0A537LF43-F1
#
_cell.length_a   1.000
_cell.length_b   1.000
_cell.length_c   1.000
_cell.angle_alpha   90.00
_cell.angle_beta   90.00
_cell.angle_gamma   90.00
#
_symmetry.space_group_name_H-M   'P 1'
#
loop_
_entity.id
_entity.type
_entity.pdbx_description
1 polymer ?
#
loop_
_entity_poly.entity_id
_entity_poly.type
_entity_poly.pdbx_seq_one_letter_code
_entity_poly.pdbx_strand_id
1 'polypeptide(L)'
;MRGVVIHRVPGMSARVDCFPHPAADPASSKVYVVWCDFDGVQGVVKAAVSVDGFQWTQLGTVAQVSGRNAFFPQASVAPSGLVALIFLALTQPPANDPFQTGVQVYDAYYAQLAPGASAFTDPILVSTQSSNPDSSSYNNLMEQFIGDYIGIIAGSTGAVAVWTDVRNGVVCGEVDAYRNALYAGSRTAVAPNPDRECGIGFGNTDNFASRIDY
;
A
#
# COMPACT_ATOMS: atom_id res chain seq x y z
N MET A 1 7.46 -7.14 -28.25
CA MET A 1 6.64 -7.44 -27.05
C MET A 1 6.63 -6.19 -26.19
N ARG A 2 5.49 -5.47 -26.13
CA ARG A 2 5.35 -4.36 -25.17
C ARG A 2 5.25 -5.01 -23.80
N GLY A 3 6.25 -4.78 -22.95
CA GLY A 3 6.30 -5.33 -21.60
C GLY A 3 5.07 -4.89 -20.83
N VAL A 4 4.49 -5.81 -20.06
CA VAL A 4 3.53 -5.49 -19.01
C VAL A 4 4.22 -4.50 -18.08
N VAL A 5 3.69 -3.28 -17.98
CA VAL A 5 4.17 -2.30 -16.99
C VAL A 5 3.69 -2.84 -15.64
N ILE A 6 4.61 -3.45 -14.89
CA ILE A 6 4.35 -3.79 -13.49
C ILE A 6 4.39 -2.47 -12.73
N HIS A 7 3.26 -2.04 -12.15
CA HIS A 7 3.22 -0.87 -11.28
C HIS A 7 3.95 -1.20 -9.98
N ARG A 8 5.21 -0.75 -9.89
CA ARG A 8 6.03 -0.84 -8.67
C ARG A 8 5.99 0.49 -7.94
N VAL A 9 5.95 0.44 -6.60
CA VAL A 9 6.18 1.62 -5.77
C VAL A 9 7.68 1.95 -5.86
N PRO A 10 8.08 3.20 -6.18
CA PRO A 10 9.49 3.58 -6.06
C PRO A 10 10.02 3.26 -4.66
N GLY A 11 11.15 2.56 -4.59
CA GLY A 11 11.75 2.07 -3.34
C GLY A 11 11.33 0.66 -2.92
N MET A 12 10.50 -0.04 -3.70
CA MET A 12 10.09 -1.42 -3.42
C MET A 12 9.86 -2.20 -4.72
N SER A 13 10.27 -3.46 -4.72
CA SER A 13 10.09 -4.40 -5.84
C SER A 13 8.76 -5.14 -5.82
N ALA A 14 8.06 -5.13 -4.67
CA ALA A 14 6.76 -5.74 -4.52
C ALA A 14 5.75 -5.14 -5.50
N ARG A 15 4.93 -6.01 -6.09
CA ARG A 15 3.79 -5.61 -6.90
C ARG A 15 2.76 -5.00 -5.98
N VAL A 16 2.20 -3.87 -6.41
CA VAL A 16 1.15 -3.20 -5.66
C VAL A 16 -0.05 -2.92 -6.55
N ASP A 17 -1.16 -2.74 -5.86
CA ASP A 17 -2.47 -2.51 -6.37
C ASP A 17 -2.71 -1.00 -6.29
N CYS A 18 -2.54 -0.38 -7.45
CA CYS A 18 -2.95 0.99 -7.74
C CYS A 18 -4.12 1.04 -8.72
N PHE A 19 -4.84 -0.08 -8.90
CA PHE A 19 -6.06 -0.04 -9.69
C PHE A 19 -7.21 0.50 -8.84
N PRO A 20 -8.34 0.89 -9.45
CA PRO A 20 -9.39 1.59 -8.74
C PRO A 20 -10.20 0.68 -7.80
N HIS A 21 -10.41 1.14 -6.55
CA HIS A 21 -11.17 0.45 -5.50
C HIS A 21 -12.49 1.18 -5.20
N PRO A 22 -13.65 0.56 -5.44
CA PRO A 22 -14.94 1.20 -5.23
C PRO A 22 -15.41 1.13 -3.77
N ALA A 23 -16.13 2.15 -3.33
CA ALA A 23 -16.86 2.20 -2.08
C ALA A 23 -18.25 2.80 -2.33
N ALA A 24 -19.30 2.01 -2.13
CA ALA A 24 -20.68 2.46 -2.31
C ALA A 24 -21.22 3.12 -1.05
N ASP A 25 -21.86 4.28 -1.19
CA ASP A 25 -22.59 4.93 -0.11
C ASP A 25 -23.92 4.21 0.13
N PRO A 26 -24.14 3.61 1.33
CA PRO A 26 -25.38 2.89 1.61
C PRO A 26 -26.61 3.79 1.73
N ALA A 27 -26.44 5.11 1.86
CA ALA A 27 -27.51 6.09 2.06
C ALA A 27 -27.82 6.92 0.80
N SER A 28 -27.09 6.74 -0.31
CA SER A 28 -27.30 7.49 -1.55
C SER A 28 -26.94 6.68 -2.79
N SER A 29 -27.03 7.28 -3.99
CA SER A 29 -26.55 6.65 -5.23
C SER A 29 -25.05 6.85 -5.47
N LYS A 30 -24.32 7.44 -4.50
CA LYS A 30 -22.90 7.74 -4.66
C LYS A 30 -22.06 6.48 -4.63
N VAL A 31 -21.15 6.38 -5.58
CA VAL A 31 -20.04 5.43 -5.57
C VAL A 31 -18.74 6.23 -5.62
N TYR A 32 -17.91 6.04 -4.62
CA TYR A 32 -16.55 6.56 -4.57
C TYR A 32 -15.60 5.52 -5.14
N VAL A 33 -14.52 5.97 -5.78
CA VAL A 33 -13.44 5.11 -6.22
C VAL A 33 -12.13 5.76 -5.81
N VAL A 34 -11.22 4.98 -5.21
CA VAL A 34 -9.89 5.41 -4.79
C VAL A 34 -8.80 4.62 -5.51
N TRP A 35 -7.67 5.25 -5.83
CA TRP A 35 -6.51 4.59 -6.45
C TRP A 35 -5.23 5.31 -6.05
N CYS A 36 -4.09 4.63 -6.13
CA CYS A 36 -2.80 5.32 -6.03
C CYS A 36 -2.34 5.82 -7.40
N ASP A 37 -1.66 6.95 -7.38
CA ASP A 37 -0.99 7.55 -8.52
C ASP A 37 0.40 8.00 -8.11
N PHE A 38 1.33 8.06 -9.06
CA PHE A 38 2.68 8.55 -8.84
C PHE A 38 2.82 9.86 -9.59
N ASP A 39 2.70 10.98 -8.87
CA ASP A 39 2.58 12.33 -9.46
C ASP A 39 3.90 12.90 -10.00
N GLY A 40 4.93 12.07 -10.12
CA GLY A 40 6.29 12.45 -10.51
C GLY A 40 7.18 12.86 -9.34
N VAL A 41 6.61 13.09 -8.15
CA VAL A 41 7.35 13.38 -6.91
C VAL A 41 7.17 12.26 -5.90
N GLN A 42 5.93 11.84 -5.66
CA GLN A 42 5.61 10.78 -4.71
C GLN A 42 4.37 9.97 -5.11
N GLY A 43 4.19 8.83 -4.44
CA GLY A 43 2.91 8.14 -4.42
C GLY A 43 1.88 8.94 -3.63
N VAL A 44 0.69 9.11 -4.21
CA VAL A 44 -0.46 9.79 -3.61
C VAL A 44 -1.72 8.96 -3.81
N VAL A 45 -2.75 9.15 -2.98
CA VAL A 45 -4.07 8.59 -3.21
C VAL A 45 -4.94 9.62 -3.93
N LYS A 46 -5.58 9.19 -5.01
CA LYS A 46 -6.57 9.94 -5.77
C LYS A 46 -7.96 9.36 -5.51
N ALA A 47 -9.00 10.17 -5.75
CA ALA A 47 -10.36 9.67 -5.73
C ALA A 47 -11.26 10.35 -6.77
N ALA A 48 -12.34 9.66 -7.11
CA ALA A 48 -13.46 10.20 -7.87
C ALA A 48 -14.78 9.72 -7.26
N VAL A 49 -15.85 10.45 -7.54
CA VAL A 49 -17.21 10.08 -7.13
C VAL A 49 -18.15 10.12 -8.32
N SER A 50 -19.06 9.18 -8.37
CA SER A 50 -20.16 9.12 -9.35
C SER A 50 -21.48 8.94 -8.63
N VAL A 51 -22.57 9.41 -9.24
CA VAL A 51 -23.96 9.19 -8.77
C VAL A 51 -24.73 8.24 -9.69
N ASP A 52 -24.15 7.87 -10.83
CA ASP A 52 -24.77 7.08 -11.90
C ASP A 52 -23.88 5.95 -12.44
N GLY A 53 -22.61 5.88 -12.01
CA GLY A 53 -21.60 4.93 -12.49
C GLY A 53 -20.98 5.30 -13.84
N PHE A 54 -21.46 6.34 -14.51
CA PHE A 54 -21.03 6.74 -15.86
C PHE A 54 -20.23 8.04 -15.85
N GLN A 55 -20.70 9.05 -15.13
CA GLN A 55 -20.05 10.34 -14.99
C GLN A 55 -19.30 10.40 -13.66
N TRP A 56 -18.03 10.76 -13.72
CA TRP A 56 -17.13 10.77 -12.57
C TRP A 56 -16.61 12.18 -12.33
N THR A 57 -16.83 12.68 -11.12
CA THR A 57 -16.24 13.93 -10.63
C THR A 57 -14.94 13.59 -9.91
N GLN A 58 -13.83 14.15 -10.39
CA GLN A 58 -12.52 13.99 -9.77
C GLN A 58 -12.45 14.76 -8.45
N LEU A 59 -11.96 14.11 -7.40
CA LEU A 59 -11.72 14.72 -6.08
C LEU A 59 -10.26 15.17 -5.90
N GLY A 60 -9.39 14.88 -6.88
CA GLY A 60 -7.97 15.24 -6.84
C GLY A 60 -7.16 14.32 -5.92
N THR A 61 -6.08 14.85 -5.34
CA THR A 61 -5.31 14.15 -4.29
C THR A 61 -6.07 14.17 -2.98
N VAL A 62 -6.44 13.00 -2.48
CA VAL A 62 -7.20 12.83 -1.23
C VAL A 62 -6.35 12.36 -0.05
N ALA A 63 -5.17 11.80 -0.30
CA ALA A 63 -4.20 11.51 0.74
C ALA A 63 -2.76 11.55 0.20
N GLN A 64 -1.84 12.05 1.01
CA GLN A 64 -0.41 12.04 0.76
C GLN A 64 0.34 12.06 2.09
N VAL A 65 1.54 11.49 2.13
CA VAL A 65 2.40 11.52 3.31
C VAL A 65 3.78 12.01 2.87
N SER A 66 4.28 13.08 3.49
CA SER A 66 5.56 13.68 3.11
C SER A 66 6.71 12.69 3.25
N GLY A 67 7.59 12.64 2.25
CA GLY A 67 8.73 11.72 2.22
C GLY A 67 8.32 10.25 2.03
N ARG A 68 7.07 9.98 1.63
CA ARG A 68 6.55 8.62 1.44
C ARG A 68 5.73 8.48 0.17
N ASN A 69 5.76 7.29 -0.41
CA ASN A 69 4.91 6.90 -1.53
C ASN A 69 3.66 6.20 -0.99
N ALA A 70 2.50 6.83 -1.10
CA ALA A 70 1.21 6.20 -0.77
C ALA A 70 0.81 5.16 -1.84
N PHE A 71 0.31 4.00 -1.40
CA PHE A 71 -0.10 2.88 -2.24
C PHE A 71 -1.18 2.00 -1.55
N PHE A 72 -1.75 1.04 -2.29
CA PHE A 72 -2.79 0.12 -1.78
C PHE A 72 -3.99 0.83 -1.11
N PRO A 73 -4.60 1.89 -1.68
CA PRO A 73 -5.75 2.51 -1.02
C PRO A 73 -7.00 1.64 -1.07
N GLN A 74 -7.78 1.66 0.01
CA GLN A 74 -9.10 1.03 0.13
C GLN A 74 -10.05 1.99 0.82
N ALA A 75 -11.32 1.99 0.41
CA ALA A 75 -12.33 2.86 1.00
C ALA A 75 -13.59 2.10 1.41
N SER A 76 -14.30 2.64 2.39
CA SER A 76 -15.62 2.17 2.83
C SER A 76 -16.48 3.37 3.25
N VAL A 77 -17.78 3.32 3.00
CA VAL A 77 -18.69 4.40 3.38
C VAL A 77 -19.57 3.97 4.55
N ALA A 78 -19.53 4.74 5.64
CA ALA A 78 -20.36 4.54 6.81
C ALA A 78 -21.84 4.80 6.49
N PRO A 79 -22.80 4.28 7.27
CA PRO A 79 -24.22 4.65 7.15
C PRO A 79 -24.52 6.15 7.27
N SER A 80 -23.62 6.92 7.91
CA SER A 80 -23.71 8.38 8.00
C SER A 80 -23.32 9.10 6.70
N GLY A 81 -22.74 8.40 5.72
CA GLY A 81 -22.14 8.97 4.51
C GLY A 81 -20.67 9.36 4.66
N LEU A 82 -20.03 9.07 5.81
CA LEU A 82 -18.59 9.28 6.00
C LEU A 82 -17.81 8.30 5.12
N VAL A 83 -16.87 8.80 4.31
CA VAL A 83 -15.96 7.95 3.52
C VAL A 83 -14.68 7.73 4.31
N ALA A 84 -14.48 6.51 4.75
CA ALA A 84 -13.27 6.05 5.44
C ALA A 84 -12.27 5.54 4.41
N LEU A 85 -11.00 5.97 4.50
CA LEU A 85 -9.92 5.59 3.60
C LEU A 85 -8.77 5.00 4.44
N ILE A 86 -8.31 3.80 4.07
CA ILE A 86 -7.03 3.24 4.52
C ILE A 86 -6.08 3.15 3.33
N PHE A 87 -4.79 3.37 3.55
CA PHE A 87 -3.75 3.13 2.57
C PHE A 87 -2.43 2.80 3.27
N LEU A 88 -1.46 2.27 2.53
CA LEU A 88 -0.09 2.09 3.01
C LEU A 88 0.81 3.20 2.45
N ALA A 89 1.85 3.59 3.18
CA ALA A 89 2.86 4.52 2.66
C ALA A 89 4.28 4.08 2.96
N LEU A 90 5.06 3.87 1.89
CA LEU A 90 6.45 3.44 1.92
C LEU A 90 7.39 4.65 1.98
N THR A 91 8.42 4.62 2.83
CA THR A 91 9.51 5.61 2.78
C THR A 91 10.04 5.77 1.37
N GLN A 92 10.20 7.02 0.92
CA GLN A 92 10.76 7.25 -0.40
C GLN A 92 12.24 6.84 -0.45
N PRO A 93 12.68 6.22 -1.56
CA PRO A 93 14.10 6.03 -1.80
C PRO A 93 14.77 7.37 -2.12
N PRO A 94 16.11 7.44 -2.06
CA PRO A 94 16.87 8.61 -2.52
C PRO A 94 16.53 8.97 -3.98
N ALA A 95 16.48 10.27 -4.28
CA ALA A 95 16.09 10.77 -5.60
C ALA A 95 17.02 10.28 -6.74
N ASN A 96 18.28 9.98 -6.43
CA ASN A 96 19.27 9.47 -7.39
C ASN A 96 19.19 7.95 -7.60
N ASP A 97 18.41 7.24 -6.79
CA ASP A 97 18.17 5.79 -6.93
C ASP A 97 16.71 5.47 -6.56
N PRO A 98 15.73 5.80 -7.43
CA PRO A 98 14.30 5.61 -7.14
C PRO A 98 13.87 4.14 -7.04
N PHE A 99 14.78 3.20 -7.28
CA PHE A 99 14.54 1.77 -7.14
C PHE A 99 15.45 1.13 -6.10
N GLN A 100 16.12 1.92 -5.25
CA GLN A 100 16.82 1.39 -4.10
C GLN A 100 15.84 0.60 -3.25
N THR A 101 16.13 -0.69 -3.04
CA THR A 101 15.42 -1.58 -2.11
C THR A 101 16.36 -1.88 -0.93
N GLY A 102 15.92 -2.59 0.12
CA GLY A 102 16.78 -2.93 1.25
C GLY A 102 16.69 -2.01 2.47
N VAL A 103 16.09 -0.82 2.33
CA VAL A 103 16.13 0.22 3.40
C VAL A 103 14.79 0.94 3.64
N GLN A 104 13.80 0.73 2.77
CA GLN A 104 12.49 1.37 2.89
C GLN A 104 11.60 0.60 3.86
N VAL A 105 10.76 1.32 4.59
CA VAL A 105 9.72 0.71 5.44
C VAL A 105 8.35 1.28 5.08
N TYR A 106 7.29 0.52 5.30
CA TYR A 106 5.93 1.00 5.10
C TYR A 106 5.12 0.99 6.38
N ASP A 107 4.11 1.85 6.40
CA ASP A 107 3.18 2.05 7.51
C ASP A 107 1.75 2.16 6.97
N ALA A 108 0.77 1.88 7.82
CA ALA A 108 -0.65 2.02 7.50
C ALA A 108 -1.18 3.39 7.97
N TYR A 109 -1.94 4.06 7.10
CA TYR A 109 -2.49 5.39 7.33
C TYR A 109 -3.98 5.43 7.06
N TYR A 110 -4.69 6.25 7.84
CA TYR A 110 -6.12 6.50 7.69
C TYR A 110 -6.39 7.96 7.34
N ALA A 111 -7.38 8.21 6.49
CA ALA A 111 -7.97 9.52 6.27
C ALA A 111 -9.49 9.38 6.07
N GLN A 112 -10.23 10.48 6.17
CA GLN A 112 -11.68 10.43 5.98
C GLN A 112 -12.27 11.68 5.33
N LEU A 113 -13.41 11.50 4.65
CA LEU A 113 -14.25 12.58 4.17
C LEU A 113 -15.57 12.57 4.96
N ALA A 114 -15.79 13.60 5.76
CA ALA A 114 -17.05 13.75 6.48
C ALA A 114 -18.22 14.07 5.53
N PRO A 115 -19.48 13.72 5.88
CA PRO A 115 -20.65 14.06 5.07
C PRO A 115 -20.74 15.57 4.82
N GLY A 116 -20.79 15.98 3.56
CA GLY A 116 -20.86 17.39 3.16
C GLY A 116 -19.54 18.16 3.20
N ALA A 117 -18.43 17.52 3.60
CA ALA A 117 -17.11 18.13 3.52
C ALA A 117 -16.61 18.18 2.06
N SER A 118 -15.72 19.13 1.78
CA SER A 118 -15.12 19.33 0.45
C SER A 118 -13.75 18.65 0.29
N ALA A 119 -13.15 18.17 1.37
CA ALA A 119 -11.81 17.58 1.37
C ALA A 119 -11.68 16.48 2.44
N PHE A 120 -10.81 15.51 2.17
CA PHE A 120 -10.39 14.52 3.15
C PHE A 120 -9.55 15.18 4.25
N THR A 121 -9.55 14.57 5.44
CA THR A 121 -8.63 14.94 6.52
C THR A 121 -7.18 14.65 6.15
N ASP A 122 -6.24 15.31 6.83
CA ASP A 122 -4.84 14.89 6.79
C ASP A 122 -4.70 13.43 7.26
N PRO A 123 -3.81 12.63 6.64
CA PRO A 123 -3.63 11.25 7.05
C PRO A 123 -3.06 11.10 8.46
N ILE A 124 -3.61 10.15 9.22
CA ILE A 124 -3.11 9.75 10.54
C ILE A 124 -2.45 8.36 10.45
N LEU A 125 -1.33 8.17 11.15
CA LEU A 125 -0.65 6.89 11.27
C LEU A 125 -1.47 5.95 12.14
N VAL A 126 -1.79 4.75 11.65
CA VAL A 126 -2.57 3.73 12.39
C VAL A 126 -1.79 2.44 12.65
N SER A 127 -0.67 2.20 11.95
CA SER A 127 0.29 1.16 12.38
C SER A 127 1.08 1.63 13.61
N THR A 128 1.33 0.71 14.54
CA THR A 128 2.13 0.99 15.74
C THR A 128 3.62 0.76 15.54
N GLN A 129 3.99 0.09 14.44
CA GLN A 129 5.36 -0.22 14.04
C GLN A 129 5.41 -0.30 12.52
N SER A 130 6.54 0.06 11.94
CA SER A 130 6.75 -0.02 10.50
C SER A 130 7.09 -1.44 10.07
N SER A 131 6.70 -1.77 8.85
CA SER A 131 7.03 -3.03 8.18
C SER A 131 8.24 -2.86 7.26
N ASN A 132 9.15 -3.84 7.24
CA ASN A 132 10.24 -3.90 6.27
C ASN A 132 9.93 -4.94 5.16
N PRO A 133 9.73 -4.52 3.89
CA PRO A 133 9.41 -5.40 2.77
C PRO A 133 10.49 -6.44 2.45
N ASP A 134 11.72 -6.29 2.93
CA ASP A 134 12.79 -7.30 2.79
C ASP A 134 12.59 -8.52 3.67
N SER A 135 11.67 -8.46 4.63
CA SER A 135 11.41 -9.56 5.57
C SER A 135 10.56 -10.67 4.97
N SER A 136 10.10 -10.53 3.72
CA SER A 136 9.33 -11.55 3.01
C SER A 136 9.57 -11.47 1.49
N SER A 137 9.06 -12.46 0.75
CA SER A 137 9.37 -12.64 -0.66
C SER A 137 8.31 -13.41 -1.41
N TYR A 138 8.22 -13.15 -2.72
CA TYR A 138 7.61 -14.11 -3.64
C TYR A 138 8.39 -15.42 -3.63
N ASN A 139 7.71 -16.52 -3.97
CA ASN A 139 8.27 -17.88 -3.97
C ASN A 139 9.53 -18.05 -4.83
N ASN A 140 9.70 -17.24 -5.88
CA ASN A 140 10.88 -17.27 -6.75
C ASN A 140 12.06 -16.42 -6.23
N LEU A 141 11.88 -15.74 -5.09
CA LEU A 141 12.86 -14.87 -4.43
C LEU A 141 13.28 -13.60 -5.21
N MET A 142 12.71 -13.35 -6.39
CA MET A 142 13.14 -12.27 -7.28
C MET A 142 12.55 -10.90 -6.93
N GLU A 143 11.47 -10.87 -6.16
CA GLU A 143 10.74 -9.67 -5.77
C GLU A 143 10.35 -9.78 -4.28
N GLN A 144 10.34 -8.64 -3.58
CA GLN A 144 9.74 -8.52 -2.25
C GLN A 144 8.25 -8.86 -2.30
N PHE A 145 7.71 -9.36 -1.19
CA PHE A 145 6.28 -9.60 -1.02
C PHE A 145 5.83 -9.06 0.32
N ILE A 146 4.75 -8.29 0.31
CA ILE A 146 4.21 -7.63 1.51
C ILE A 146 2.78 -8.11 1.83
N GLY A 147 2.35 -9.21 1.21
CA GLY A 147 0.97 -9.69 1.25
C GLY A 147 0.13 -9.26 0.06
N ASP A 148 -1.03 -9.91 -0.06
CA ASP A 148 -2.08 -9.55 -1.01
C ASP A 148 -3.20 -8.82 -0.25
N TYR A 149 -3.39 -7.54 -0.61
CA TYR A 149 -4.48 -6.64 -0.20
C TYR A 149 -4.47 -6.11 1.24
N ILE A 150 -5.14 -4.97 1.40
CA ILE A 150 -5.60 -4.41 2.67
C ILE A 150 -7.12 -4.25 2.58
N GLY A 151 -7.79 -3.87 3.66
CA GLY A 151 -9.24 -3.65 3.65
C GLY A 151 -9.70 -2.72 4.75
N ILE A 152 -10.87 -2.11 4.56
CA ILE A 152 -11.54 -1.31 5.58
C ILE A 152 -13.05 -1.49 5.50
N ILE A 153 -13.71 -1.52 6.65
CA ILE A 153 -15.16 -1.47 6.77
C ILE A 153 -15.54 -0.36 7.75
N ALA A 154 -16.44 0.53 7.32
CA ALA A 154 -16.96 1.62 8.12
C ALA A 154 -18.35 1.29 8.71
N GLY A 155 -18.46 1.33 10.04
CA GLY A 155 -19.71 1.19 10.79
C GLY A 155 -20.37 2.53 11.09
N SER A 156 -21.19 2.61 12.14
CA SER A 156 -21.87 3.85 12.53
C SER A 156 -21.03 4.76 13.45
N THR A 157 -20.07 4.20 14.19
CA THR A 157 -19.27 4.91 15.21
C THR A 157 -17.77 4.72 15.02
N GLY A 158 -17.35 4.15 13.90
CA GLY A 158 -15.95 3.82 13.66
C GLY A 158 -15.75 2.93 12.46
N ALA A 159 -14.49 2.78 12.06
CA ALA A 159 -14.06 1.87 11.01
C ALA A 159 -13.06 0.84 11.56
N VAL A 160 -13.02 -0.34 10.93
CA VAL A 160 -12.00 -1.35 11.17
C VAL A 160 -11.23 -1.54 9.89
N ALA A 161 -9.92 -1.29 9.96
CA ALA A 161 -8.99 -1.55 8.86
C ALA A 161 -8.17 -2.80 9.15
N VAL A 162 -7.81 -3.54 8.11
CA VAL A 162 -6.91 -4.70 8.15
C VAL A 162 -5.85 -4.57 7.06
N TRP A 163 -4.63 -5.01 7.32
CA TRP A 163 -3.57 -5.04 6.32
C TRP A 163 -2.57 -6.16 6.60
N THR A 164 -1.94 -6.65 5.53
CA THR A 164 -0.78 -7.54 5.69
C THR A 164 0.45 -6.73 6.09
N ASP A 165 1.17 -7.25 7.07
CA ASP A 165 2.28 -6.58 7.72
C ASP A 165 3.41 -7.57 7.97
N VAL A 166 4.64 -7.12 7.78
CA VAL A 166 5.86 -7.92 7.93
C VAL A 166 6.75 -7.39 9.04
N ARG A 167 6.22 -6.57 9.97
CA ARG A 167 6.98 -6.02 11.11
C ARG A 167 7.58 -7.09 12.03
N ASN A 168 6.96 -8.27 12.07
CA ASN A 168 7.43 -9.42 12.86
C ASN A 168 8.33 -10.36 12.04
N GLY A 169 8.63 -9.99 10.79
CA GLY A 169 9.53 -10.74 9.93
C GLY A 169 10.99 -10.43 10.23
N VAL A 170 11.86 -11.33 9.79
CA VAL A 170 13.31 -11.16 9.84
C VAL A 170 13.83 -11.00 8.42
N VAL A 171 14.61 -9.95 8.17
CA VAL A 171 15.28 -9.72 6.89
C VAL A 171 16.27 -10.85 6.57
N CYS A 172 16.35 -11.24 5.30
CA CYS A 172 17.28 -12.26 4.85
C CYS A 172 18.31 -11.72 3.87
N GLY A 173 19.53 -11.48 4.36
CA GLY A 173 20.63 -10.92 3.56
C GLY A 173 20.99 -11.74 2.32
N GLU A 174 20.84 -13.07 2.36
CA GLU A 174 21.09 -13.92 1.19
C GLU A 174 20.03 -13.73 0.10
N VAL A 175 18.76 -13.54 0.48
CA VAL A 175 17.69 -13.21 -0.47
C VAL A 175 17.91 -11.82 -1.06
N ASP A 176 18.32 -10.85 -0.24
CA ASP A 176 18.60 -9.49 -0.72
C ASP A 176 19.81 -9.47 -1.66
N ALA A 177 20.87 -10.22 -1.35
CA ALA A 177 22.02 -10.39 -2.23
C ALA A 177 21.63 -11.03 -3.57
N TYR A 178 20.76 -12.05 -3.55
CA TYR A 178 20.22 -12.67 -4.75
C TYR A 178 19.43 -11.67 -5.61
N ARG A 179 18.50 -10.92 -5.01
CA ARG A 179 17.72 -9.88 -5.72
C ARG A 179 18.61 -8.79 -6.31
N ASN A 180 19.57 -8.29 -5.53
CA ASN A 180 20.51 -7.28 -5.98
C ASN A 180 21.34 -7.77 -7.17
N ALA A 181 21.79 -9.02 -7.16
CA ALA A 181 22.49 -9.61 -8.30
C ALA A 181 21.60 -9.68 -9.56
N LEU A 182 20.32 -10.05 -9.41
CA LEU A 182 19.37 -10.06 -10.52
C LEU A 182 19.11 -8.66 -11.08
N TYR A 183 18.92 -7.66 -10.21
CA TYR A 183 18.69 -6.27 -10.62
C TYR A 183 19.93 -5.65 -11.28
N ALA A 184 21.13 -6.08 -10.88
CA ALA A 184 22.38 -5.76 -11.57
C ALA A 184 22.55 -6.50 -12.92
N GLY A 185 21.60 -7.36 -13.31
CA GLY A 185 21.57 -8.04 -14.61
C GLY A 185 22.25 -9.42 -14.62
N SER A 186 22.56 -10.00 -13.46
CA SER A 186 23.14 -11.34 -13.38
C SER A 186 22.19 -12.39 -13.95
N ARG A 187 22.73 -13.27 -14.80
CA ARG A 187 22.01 -14.44 -15.34
C ARG A 187 22.41 -15.75 -14.66
N THR A 188 23.37 -15.68 -13.74
CA THR A 188 23.96 -16.84 -13.06
C THR A 188 23.78 -16.78 -11.55
N ALA A 189 23.06 -15.77 -11.03
CA ALA A 189 22.70 -15.71 -9.63
C ALA A 189 21.88 -16.95 -9.26
N VAL A 190 22.25 -17.60 -8.16
CA VAL A 190 21.58 -18.79 -7.64
C VAL A 190 20.68 -18.35 -6.49
N ALA A 191 19.41 -18.76 -6.54
CA ALA A 191 18.47 -18.48 -5.48
C ALA A 191 18.91 -19.20 -4.19
N PRO A 192 18.94 -18.51 -3.03
CA PRO A 192 19.24 -19.17 -1.76
C PRO A 192 18.10 -20.12 -1.37
N ASN A 193 18.38 -21.03 -0.45
CA ASN A 193 17.37 -21.82 0.25
C ASN A 193 17.00 -21.11 1.56
N PRO A 194 15.82 -20.44 1.64
CA PRO A 194 15.45 -19.68 2.83
C PRO A 194 15.37 -20.52 4.10
N ASP A 195 15.02 -21.80 4.01
CA ASP A 195 14.92 -22.70 5.18
C ASP A 195 16.27 -22.97 5.83
N ARG A 196 17.38 -22.73 5.11
CA ARG A 196 18.74 -22.97 5.59
C ARG A 196 19.54 -21.69 5.80
N GLU A 197 19.24 -20.66 5.01
CA GLU A 197 20.08 -19.48 4.87
C GLU A 197 19.44 -18.21 5.46
N CYS A 198 18.15 -18.22 5.77
CA CYS A 198 17.47 -17.10 6.42
C CYS A 198 17.26 -17.33 7.92
N GLY A 199 17.15 -16.24 8.68
CA GLY A 199 16.77 -16.30 10.09
C GLY A 199 15.34 -16.79 10.28
N ILE A 200 15.07 -17.42 11.43
CA ILE A 200 13.70 -17.79 11.83
C ILE A 200 12.83 -16.53 11.80
N GLY A 201 11.76 -16.56 11.00
CA GLY A 201 10.85 -15.44 10.82
C GLY A 201 10.96 -14.73 9.47
N PHE A 202 11.91 -15.08 8.60
CA PHE A 202 11.81 -14.66 7.19
C PHE A 202 10.55 -15.25 6.55
N GLY A 203 9.81 -14.42 5.82
CA GLY A 203 8.51 -14.77 5.26
C GLY A 203 7.35 -14.64 6.25
N ASN A 204 7.58 -14.20 7.50
CA ASN A 204 6.49 -13.97 8.44
C ASN A 204 5.64 -12.77 8.00
N THR A 205 4.45 -13.06 7.49
CA THR A 205 3.44 -12.10 7.05
C THR A 205 2.19 -12.28 7.91
N ASP A 206 1.95 -11.31 8.78
CA ASP A 206 0.83 -11.30 9.71
C ASP A 206 -0.27 -10.36 9.20
N ASN A 207 -1.51 -10.57 9.65
CA ASN A 207 -2.58 -9.59 9.45
C ASN A 207 -2.71 -8.74 10.71
N PHE A 208 -2.60 -7.42 10.54
CA PHE A 208 -2.86 -6.46 11.62
C PHE A 208 -4.15 -5.73 11.36
N ALA A 209 -4.77 -5.25 12.44
CA ALA A 209 -5.98 -4.47 12.36
C ALA A 209 -5.88 -3.23 13.25
N SER A 210 -6.61 -2.19 12.86
CA SER A 210 -6.82 -1.00 13.68
C SER A 210 -8.30 -0.63 13.67
N ARG A 211 -8.79 -0.22 14.83
CA ARG A 211 -10.10 0.41 14.98
C ARG A 211 -9.90 1.92 15.04
N ILE A 212 -10.63 2.64 14.20
CA ILE A 212 -10.66 4.09 14.16
C ILE A 212 -12.04 4.53 14.63
N ASP A 213 -12.13 5.28 15.72
CA ASP A 213 -13.40 5.83 16.22
C ASP A 213 -13.62 7.24 15.67
N TYR A 214 -14.89 7.59 15.39
CA TYR A 214 -15.32 8.92 14.96
C TYR A 214 -16.71 9.28 15.51
#